data_AF-A0A9E2MTL5-F1
#
_entry.id   AF-A0A9E2MTL5-F1
#
_cell.length_a   1.000
_cell.length_b   1.000
_cell.length_c   1.000
_cell.angle_alpha   90.00
_cell.angle_beta   90.00
_cell.angle_gamma   90.00
#
_symmetry.space_group_name_H-M   'P 1'
#
loop_
_entity.id
_entity.type
_entity.pdbx_description
1 polymer ?
#
loop_
_entity_poly.entity_id
_entity_poly.type
_entity_poly.pdbx_seq_one_letter_code
_entity_poly.pdbx_strand_id
1 'polypeptide(L)'
;TCTDGGWTRPEARWPEVSIDIPVGAMRAYEFDAVHLGDWAIHCHKSHHTMNAMGHDVPTFIGANKTEVSKKIRTVQPDYMAMGNRGMADMGEMEMPLPDNTIPMMTGWGQFGAIEMGGMFSVVKVREGLAADDYSDPGWYEHPEGTVAYEWTGDIPEPVKSDDAKTMTPATPHGGHKQG
;
A
#
# COMPACT_ATOMS: atom_id res chain seq x y z
N THR A 1 14.46 17.31 6.11
CA THR A 1 14.95 18.67 6.46
C THR A 1 15.55 18.78 7.86
N CYS A 2 15.53 17.72 8.68
CA CYS A 2 16.30 17.65 9.93
C CYS A 2 17.04 16.31 10.08
N THR A 3 18.00 16.26 11.01
CA THR A 3 18.59 15.03 11.55
C THR A 3 18.21 14.87 13.02
N ASP A 4 18.65 13.80 13.67
CA ASP A 4 18.50 13.61 15.12
C ASP A 4 19.15 14.76 15.94
N GLY A 5 20.08 15.51 15.34
CA GLY A 5 20.71 16.68 15.94
C GLY A 5 19.97 18.01 15.70
N GLY A 6 18.81 17.99 15.05
CA GLY A 6 17.99 19.18 14.75
C GLY A 6 17.97 19.57 13.27
N TRP A 7 17.46 20.76 12.99
CA TRP A 7 17.28 21.27 11.64
C TRP A 7 18.61 21.42 10.89
N THR A 8 18.64 20.99 9.63
CA THR A 8 19.79 21.21 8.75
C THR A 8 19.62 22.50 7.94
N ARG A 9 20.75 23.10 7.55
CA ARG A 9 20.75 24.27 6.66
C ARG A 9 20.12 23.91 5.32
N PRO A 10 19.40 24.83 4.65
CA PRO A 10 18.75 24.58 3.37
C PRO A 10 19.64 23.92 2.32
N GLU A 11 20.92 24.33 2.22
CA GLU A 11 21.87 23.83 1.24
C GLU A 11 22.30 22.37 1.49
N ALA A 12 22.04 21.84 2.68
CA ALA A 12 22.34 20.47 3.08
C ALA A 12 21.09 19.56 3.05
N ARG A 13 19.94 20.05 2.58
CA ARG A 13 18.72 19.26 2.41
C ARG A 13 18.72 18.59 1.04
N TRP A 14 18.01 17.47 0.93
CA TRP A 14 17.84 16.75 -0.34
C TRP A 14 16.40 16.22 -0.44
N PRO A 15 15.89 16.00 -1.66
CA PRO A 15 14.57 15.42 -1.86
C PRO A 15 14.59 13.90 -1.64
N GLU A 16 13.55 13.38 -1.01
CA GLU A 16 13.29 11.95 -0.87
C GLU A 16 11.80 11.67 -1.04
N VAL A 17 11.47 10.46 -1.51
CA VAL A 17 10.10 9.94 -1.57
C VAL A 17 9.78 9.00 -0.41
N SER A 18 10.82 8.45 0.22
CA SER A 18 10.76 7.53 1.35
C SER A 18 11.94 7.80 2.28
N ILE A 19 11.67 7.91 3.57
CA ILE A 19 12.68 8.19 4.60
C ILE A 19 12.70 7.03 5.59
N ASP A 20 13.86 6.39 5.78
CA ASP A 20 14.03 5.39 6.83
C ASP A 20 14.24 6.09 8.19
N ILE A 21 13.37 5.75 9.16
CA ILE A 21 13.42 6.29 10.52
C ILE A 21 13.56 5.12 11.51
N PRO A 22 14.76 4.87 12.05
CA PRO A 22 14.97 3.79 13.03
C PRO A 22 14.36 4.15 14.39
N VAL A 23 14.23 3.14 15.26
CA VAL A 23 13.71 3.33 16.62
C VAL A 23 14.55 4.37 17.38
N GLY A 24 13.89 5.36 17.94
CA GLY A 24 14.51 6.45 18.71
C GLY A 24 15.07 7.61 17.88
N ALA A 25 15.01 7.52 16.54
CA ALA A 25 15.35 8.63 15.66
C ALA A 25 14.14 9.52 15.37
N MET A 26 14.41 10.75 14.93
CA MET A 26 13.40 11.67 14.43
C MET A 26 13.83 12.27 13.11
N ARG A 27 12.85 12.48 12.22
CA ARG A 27 13.03 13.21 10.96
C ARG A 27 11.86 14.17 10.80
N ALA A 28 12.17 15.35 10.31
CA ALA A 28 11.23 16.31 9.78
C ALA A 28 11.39 16.30 8.27
N TYR A 29 10.27 16.24 7.57
CA TYR A 29 10.19 16.38 6.13
C TYR A 29 9.23 17.51 5.81
N GLU A 30 9.47 18.14 4.68
CA GLU A 30 8.68 19.23 4.13
C GLU A 30 8.38 18.86 2.69
N PHE A 31 7.21 19.24 2.20
CA PHE A 31 6.86 19.08 0.79
C PHE A 31 6.02 20.29 0.37
N ASP A 32 6.18 20.69 -0.89
CA ASP A 32 5.33 21.71 -1.50
C ASP A 32 4.13 21.01 -2.13
N ALA A 33 2.93 21.31 -1.64
CA ALA A 33 1.68 20.72 -2.11
C ALA A 33 1.21 21.35 -3.43
N VAL A 34 2.04 21.30 -4.47
CA VAL A 34 1.81 21.95 -5.78
C VAL A 34 1.00 21.10 -6.75
N HIS A 35 0.77 19.83 -6.43
CA HIS A 35 0.03 18.90 -7.26
C HIS A 35 -1.27 18.49 -6.58
N LEU A 36 -2.38 18.94 -7.16
CA LEU A 36 -3.73 18.59 -6.68
C LEU A 36 -3.95 17.09 -6.79
N GLY A 37 -4.60 16.51 -5.79
CA GLY A 37 -4.85 15.07 -5.76
C GLY A 37 -5.02 14.50 -4.37
N ASP A 38 -5.25 13.19 -4.33
CA ASP A 38 -5.27 12.39 -3.11
C ASP A 38 -4.00 11.55 -3.06
N TRP A 39 -3.11 11.90 -2.14
CA TRP A 39 -1.74 11.37 -2.08
C TRP A 39 -1.57 10.40 -0.93
N ALA A 40 -1.03 9.21 -1.23
CA ALA A 40 -0.72 8.21 -0.23
C ALA A 40 0.46 8.65 0.65
N ILE A 41 0.31 8.55 1.97
CA ILE A 41 1.43 8.58 2.91
C ILE A 41 1.33 7.40 3.87
N HIS A 42 2.36 6.56 3.88
CA HIS A 42 2.36 5.33 4.67
C HIS A 42 3.79 4.82 4.92
N CYS A 43 3.93 3.89 5.87
CA CYS A 43 5.18 3.15 6.01
C CYS A 43 5.34 2.17 4.84
N HIS A 44 6.45 2.25 4.11
CA HIS A 44 6.68 1.42 2.92
C HIS A 44 7.30 0.03 3.25
N LYS A 45 7.40 -0.36 4.53
CA LYS A 45 7.82 -1.73 4.90
C LYS A 45 6.59 -2.64 4.83
N SER A 46 6.60 -3.63 3.95
CA SER A 46 5.41 -4.46 3.65
C SER A 46 4.82 -5.20 4.85
N HIS A 47 5.62 -5.51 5.88
CA HIS A 47 5.12 -6.14 7.10
C HIS A 47 4.61 -5.15 8.15
N HIS A 48 4.72 -3.83 7.89
CA HIS A 48 4.17 -2.77 8.74
C HIS A 48 2.86 -2.19 8.20
N THR A 49 2.51 -2.46 6.95
CA THR A 49 1.26 -1.96 6.33
C THR A 49 0.03 -2.72 6.81
N MET A 50 0.20 -3.59 7.81
CA MET A 50 -0.79 -4.54 8.27
C MET A 50 -0.71 -4.68 9.79
N ASN A 51 -1.86 -4.59 10.45
CA ASN A 51 -1.99 -4.88 11.88
C ASN A 51 -2.35 -6.36 12.10
N ALA A 52 -2.11 -6.85 13.32
CA ALA A 52 -2.59 -8.15 13.83
C ALA A 52 -2.45 -9.36 12.88
N MET A 53 -1.37 -9.44 12.09
CA MET A 53 -1.05 -10.61 11.28
C MET A 53 -0.05 -11.50 12.03
N GLY A 54 -0.39 -12.78 12.20
CA GLY A 54 0.51 -13.76 12.80
C GLY A 54 1.61 -14.22 11.82
N HIS A 55 2.82 -14.46 12.33
CA HIS A 55 3.95 -14.93 11.52
C HIS A 55 4.05 -16.45 11.40
N ASP A 56 3.41 -17.19 12.31
CA ASP A 56 3.55 -18.66 12.43
C ASP A 56 2.43 -19.45 11.73
N VAL A 57 1.51 -18.76 11.05
CA VAL A 57 0.39 -19.38 10.34
C VAL A 57 0.67 -19.36 8.83
N PRO A 58 0.65 -20.52 8.14
CA PRO A 58 0.81 -20.56 6.70
C PRO A 58 -0.23 -19.69 5.98
N THR A 59 0.18 -19.04 4.89
CA THR A 59 -0.77 -18.35 4.01
C THR A 59 -1.72 -19.35 3.35
N PHE A 60 -3.02 -19.02 3.37
CA PHE A 60 -4.05 -19.84 2.74
C PHE A 60 -4.45 -19.35 1.33
N ILE A 61 -3.64 -18.48 0.73
CA ILE A 61 -3.88 -18.02 -0.65
C ILE A 61 -3.92 -19.21 -1.60
N GLY A 62 -5.00 -19.32 -2.38
CA GLY A 62 -5.23 -20.44 -3.31
C GLY A 62 -5.79 -21.72 -2.67
N ALA A 63 -5.92 -21.80 -1.34
CA ALA A 63 -6.48 -22.99 -0.68
C ALA A 63 -8.02 -22.99 -0.71
N ASN A 64 -8.64 -24.12 -1.08
CA ASN A 64 -10.09 -24.28 -0.98
C ASN A 64 -10.49 -24.69 0.45
N LYS A 65 -11.12 -23.76 1.18
CA LYS A 65 -11.55 -23.95 2.58
C LYS A 65 -13.03 -24.30 2.74
N THR A 66 -13.77 -24.53 1.66
CA THR A 66 -15.24 -24.67 1.70
C THR A 66 -15.68 -25.80 2.63
N GLU A 67 -15.14 -27.01 2.43
CA GLU A 67 -15.55 -28.19 3.20
C GLU A 67 -15.05 -28.16 4.64
N VAL A 68 -13.85 -27.62 4.88
CA VAL A 68 -13.33 -27.50 6.25
C VAL A 68 -14.11 -26.45 7.05
N SER A 69 -14.49 -25.33 6.43
CA SER A 69 -15.29 -24.28 7.07
C SER A 69 -16.67 -24.79 7.48
N LYS A 70 -17.30 -25.60 6.62
CA LYS A 70 -18.58 -26.27 6.97
C LYS A 70 -18.45 -27.16 8.20
N LYS A 71 -17.36 -27.94 8.28
CA LYS A 71 -17.09 -28.81 9.44
C LYS A 71 -16.78 -28.02 10.71
N ILE A 72 -16.07 -26.90 10.62
CA ILE A 72 -15.77 -26.05 11.79
C ILE A 72 -17.05 -25.39 12.31
N ARG A 73 -17.95 -24.96 11.43
CA ARG A 73 -19.23 -24.34 11.82
C ARG A 73 -20.16 -25.27 12.61
N THR A 74 -19.93 -26.58 12.62
CA THR A 74 -20.71 -27.49 13.47
C THR A 74 -20.35 -27.36 14.96
N VAL A 75 -19.15 -26.87 15.27
CA VAL A 75 -18.66 -26.68 16.65
C VAL A 75 -18.55 -25.20 17.03
N GLN A 76 -18.30 -24.32 16.05
CA GLN A 76 -18.27 -22.86 16.23
C GLN A 76 -19.08 -22.18 15.12
N PRO A 77 -20.39 -21.95 15.34
CA PRO A 77 -21.30 -21.43 14.31
C PRO A 77 -20.85 -20.11 13.68
N ASP A 78 -20.20 -19.25 14.47
CA ASP A 78 -19.74 -17.93 14.04
C ASP A 78 -18.39 -17.96 13.30
N TYR A 79 -17.86 -19.14 12.99
CA TYR A 79 -16.60 -19.27 12.28
C TYR A 79 -16.68 -18.68 10.86
N MET A 80 -15.84 -17.66 10.64
CA MET A 80 -15.58 -17.04 9.35
C MET A 80 -14.18 -17.44 8.88
N ALA A 81 -14.11 -18.14 7.74
CA ALA A 81 -12.84 -18.43 7.13
C ALA A 81 -12.30 -17.15 6.51
N MET A 82 -11.23 -16.62 7.11
CA MET A 82 -10.44 -15.54 6.51
C MET A 82 -10.10 -15.93 5.06
N GLY A 83 -10.17 -15.01 4.11
CA GLY A 83 -10.12 -15.16 2.65
C GLY A 83 -8.98 -16.02 2.08
N ASN A 84 -9.06 -16.29 0.77
CA ASN A 84 -8.09 -17.13 0.06
C ASN A 84 -7.61 -16.54 -1.27
N ARG A 85 -8.05 -15.33 -1.63
CA ARG A 85 -7.72 -14.68 -2.90
C ARG A 85 -6.71 -13.53 -2.77
N GLY A 86 -6.30 -13.20 -1.54
CA GLY A 86 -5.37 -12.12 -1.26
C GLY A 86 -5.89 -11.22 -0.15
N MET A 87 -5.20 -10.11 0.07
CA MET A 87 -5.50 -9.20 1.17
C MET A 87 -6.81 -8.42 0.95
N ALA A 88 -7.10 -8.05 -0.30
CA ALA A 88 -8.33 -7.33 -0.68
C ALA A 88 -9.63 -8.08 -0.32
N ASP A 89 -9.60 -9.41 -0.44
CA ASP A 89 -10.71 -10.30 -0.05
C ASP A 89 -11.01 -10.25 1.46
N MET A 90 -10.05 -9.79 2.27
CA MET A 90 -10.20 -9.63 3.72
C MET A 90 -10.78 -8.26 4.10
N GLY A 91 -10.50 -7.20 3.33
CA GLY A 91 -10.99 -5.84 3.62
C GLY A 91 -12.51 -5.72 3.53
N GLU A 92 -13.15 -6.54 2.69
CA GLU A 92 -14.61 -6.59 2.56
C GLU A 92 -15.30 -7.43 3.65
N MET A 93 -14.53 -8.14 4.49
CA MET A 93 -15.05 -9.01 5.54
C MET A 93 -15.02 -8.33 6.90
N GLU A 94 -15.98 -7.44 7.15
CA GLU A 94 -16.16 -6.85 8.47
C GLU A 94 -16.52 -7.92 9.51
N MET A 95 -15.73 -7.98 10.57
CA MET A 95 -15.90 -8.91 11.68
C MET A 95 -15.80 -8.16 13.02
N PRO A 96 -16.53 -8.60 14.07
CA PRO A 96 -16.41 -8.00 15.39
C PRO A 96 -14.96 -8.06 15.88
N LEU A 97 -14.37 -6.91 16.16
CA LEU A 97 -13.01 -6.78 16.68
C LEU A 97 -13.04 -6.71 18.21
N PRO A 98 -12.00 -7.21 18.91
CA PRO A 98 -11.82 -6.93 20.33
C PRO A 98 -11.69 -5.43 20.59
N ASP A 99 -12.26 -4.93 21.69
CA ASP A 99 -12.32 -3.49 22.02
C ASP A 99 -10.95 -2.77 21.98
N ASN A 100 -9.85 -3.49 22.25
CA ASN A 100 -8.49 -2.95 22.29
C ASN A 100 -7.69 -3.18 20.99
N THR A 101 -8.34 -3.50 19.88
CA THR A 101 -7.68 -3.79 18.60
C THR A 101 -8.10 -2.78 17.55
N ILE A 102 -7.12 -2.14 16.92
CA ILE A 102 -7.37 -1.33 15.72
C ILE A 102 -7.73 -2.25 14.55
N PRO A 103 -8.65 -1.86 13.65
CA PRO A 103 -9.04 -2.69 12.53
C PRO A 103 -7.84 -3.16 11.72
N MET A 104 -7.86 -4.45 11.37
CA MET A 104 -6.84 -5.05 10.52
C MET A 104 -6.80 -4.37 9.15
N MET A 105 -7.99 -4.01 8.65
CA MET A 105 -8.26 -3.30 7.41
C MET A 105 -9.19 -2.12 7.72
N THR A 106 -8.86 -0.93 7.25
CA THR A 106 -9.68 0.27 7.43
C THR A 106 -9.32 1.31 6.39
N GLY A 107 -10.24 2.24 6.17
CA GLY A 107 -10.08 3.33 5.22
C GLY A 107 -10.74 3.01 3.88
N TRP A 108 -11.37 4.03 3.33
CA TRP A 108 -11.91 4.02 1.98
C TRP A 108 -11.17 5.06 1.15
N GLY A 109 -10.82 4.72 -0.08
CA GLY A 109 -10.40 5.65 -1.12
C GLY A 109 -11.53 5.87 -2.11
N GLN A 110 -11.31 6.75 -3.08
CA GLN A 110 -12.30 7.06 -4.12
C GLN A 110 -12.78 5.82 -4.90
N PHE A 111 -11.91 4.81 -5.05
CA PHE A 111 -12.15 3.64 -5.89
C PHE A 111 -12.35 2.33 -5.11
N GLY A 112 -12.46 2.38 -3.78
CA GLY A 112 -12.68 1.19 -2.96
C GLY A 112 -11.92 1.21 -1.64
N ALA A 113 -11.89 0.06 -0.98
CA ALA A 113 -11.24 -0.10 0.33
C ALA A 113 -9.72 0.05 0.22
N ILE A 114 -9.12 0.69 1.23
CA ILE A 114 -7.68 0.86 1.36
C ILE A 114 -7.16 -0.26 2.26
N GLU A 115 -6.52 -1.24 1.62
CA GLU A 115 -6.18 -2.52 2.23
C GLU A 115 -4.90 -2.48 3.11
N MET A 116 -4.72 -1.42 3.91
CA MET A 116 -3.46 -1.14 4.63
C MET A 116 -3.63 -0.79 6.11
N GLY A 117 -4.80 -1.11 6.68
CA GLY A 117 -5.12 -0.87 8.09
C GLY A 117 -4.94 0.59 8.52
N GLY A 118 -4.84 0.83 9.84
CA GLY A 118 -4.62 2.18 10.40
C GLY A 118 -3.23 2.79 10.11
N MET A 119 -2.43 2.19 9.23
CA MET A 119 -1.05 2.56 8.93
C MET A 119 -0.88 3.32 7.61
N PHE A 120 -2.01 3.75 7.03
CA PHE A 120 -2.08 4.52 5.79
C PHE A 120 -2.84 5.82 6.04
N SER A 121 -2.44 6.89 5.37
CA SER A 121 -3.16 8.15 5.36
C SER A 121 -3.22 8.70 3.93
N VAL A 122 -4.30 9.45 3.64
CA VAL A 122 -4.48 10.16 2.39
C VAL A 122 -4.32 11.65 2.65
N VAL A 123 -3.33 12.26 2.02
CA VAL A 123 -3.14 13.71 2.00
C VAL A 123 -3.97 14.30 0.86
N LYS A 124 -4.99 15.08 1.21
CA LYS A 124 -5.87 15.74 0.24
C LYS A 124 -5.31 17.11 -0.10
N VAL A 125 -4.82 17.27 -1.33
CA VAL A 125 -4.29 18.55 -1.83
C VAL A 125 -5.34 19.19 -2.74
N ARG A 126 -5.85 20.36 -2.32
CA ARG A 126 -6.88 21.15 -3.01
C ARG A 126 -6.54 22.63 -2.97
N GLU A 127 -7.00 23.37 -3.96
CA GLU A 127 -6.99 24.83 -3.91
C GLU A 127 -8.09 25.35 -2.98
N GLY A 128 -7.88 26.53 -2.39
CA GLY A 128 -8.91 27.23 -1.62
C GLY A 128 -9.19 26.68 -0.22
N LEU A 129 -8.41 25.71 0.27
CA LEU A 129 -8.48 25.27 1.66
C LEU A 129 -7.92 26.34 2.59
N ALA A 130 -8.70 26.77 3.58
CA ALA A 130 -8.23 27.67 4.61
C ALA A 130 -7.30 26.94 5.60
N ALA A 131 -6.33 27.65 6.18
CA ALA A 131 -5.33 27.05 7.06
C ALA A 131 -5.90 26.44 8.36
N ASP A 132 -7.10 26.87 8.75
CA ASP A 132 -7.84 26.46 9.93
C ASP A 132 -9.13 25.67 9.61
N ASP A 133 -9.32 25.30 8.34
CA ASP A 133 -10.42 24.44 7.90
C ASP A 133 -9.99 22.97 7.87
N TYR A 134 -10.58 22.18 8.76
CA TYR A 134 -10.35 20.74 8.90
C TYR A 134 -11.49 19.89 8.33
N SER A 135 -12.41 20.50 7.58
CA SER A 135 -13.46 19.75 6.90
C SER A 135 -12.87 18.85 5.81
N ASP A 136 -13.54 17.72 5.53
CA ASP A 136 -13.14 16.85 4.43
C ASP A 136 -13.59 17.49 3.09
N PRO A 137 -12.65 17.88 2.20
CA PRO A 137 -13.01 18.46 0.90
C PRO A 137 -13.52 17.42 -0.11
N GLY A 138 -13.62 16.14 0.28
CA GLY A 138 -14.06 15.05 -0.57
C GLY A 138 -12.95 14.45 -1.44
N TRP A 139 -13.34 13.56 -2.34
CA TRP A 139 -12.42 12.90 -3.28
C TRP A 139 -11.97 13.84 -4.40
N TYR A 140 -10.78 13.58 -4.94
CA TYR A 140 -10.26 14.41 -6.02
C TYR A 140 -11.07 14.17 -7.30
N GLU A 141 -11.48 15.26 -7.94
CA GLU A 141 -12.10 15.20 -9.26
C GLU A 141 -11.01 15.07 -10.32
N HIS A 142 -10.79 13.84 -10.76
CA HIS A 142 -9.85 13.53 -11.81
C HIS A 142 -10.29 14.15 -13.15
N PRO A 143 -9.38 14.81 -13.90
CA PRO A 143 -9.70 15.33 -15.22
C PRO A 143 -10.22 14.23 -16.17
N GLU A 144 -11.10 14.60 -17.10
CA GLU A 144 -11.66 13.67 -18.07
C GLU A 144 -10.56 12.89 -18.82
N GLY A 145 -10.73 11.57 -18.95
CA GLY A 145 -9.78 10.68 -19.61
C GLY A 145 -8.54 10.32 -18.81
N THR A 146 -8.41 10.76 -17.55
CA THR A 146 -7.23 10.42 -16.70
C THR A 146 -7.44 9.23 -15.77
N VAL A 147 -8.70 8.85 -15.52
CA VAL A 147 -9.04 7.66 -14.73
C VAL A 147 -8.95 6.42 -15.61
N ALA A 148 -8.33 5.36 -15.08
CA ALA A 148 -8.28 4.07 -15.75
C ALA A 148 -9.70 3.51 -15.97
N TYR A 149 -9.89 2.83 -17.09
CA TYR A 149 -11.14 2.16 -17.44
C TYR A 149 -10.83 0.72 -17.88
N GLU A 150 -11.84 -0.14 -17.80
CA GLU A 150 -11.71 -1.52 -18.26
C GLU A 150 -11.39 -1.55 -19.76
N TRP A 151 -10.31 -2.23 -20.13
CA TRP A 151 -9.98 -2.48 -21.53
C TRP A 151 -10.80 -3.65 -22.06
N THR A 152 -11.68 -3.38 -23.03
CA THR A 152 -12.57 -4.37 -23.64
C THR A 152 -12.11 -4.85 -25.03
N GLY A 153 -10.93 -4.39 -25.49
CA GLY A 153 -10.35 -4.81 -26.77
C GLY A 153 -9.47 -6.06 -26.64
N ASP A 154 -8.94 -6.52 -27.79
CA ASP A 154 -7.98 -7.62 -27.82
C ASP A 154 -6.68 -7.23 -27.11
N ILE A 155 -6.17 -8.15 -26.30
CA ILE A 155 -4.84 -8.03 -25.68
C ILE A 155 -3.86 -8.77 -26.60
N PRO A 156 -2.72 -8.16 -26.99
CA PRO A 156 -1.72 -8.86 -27.79
C PRO A 156 -1.26 -10.13 -27.08
N GLU A 157 -0.92 -11.18 -27.84
CA GLU A 157 -0.41 -12.41 -27.23
C GLU A 157 0.81 -12.08 -26.35
N PRO A 158 0.79 -12.48 -25.07
CA PRO A 158 1.91 -12.21 -24.19
C PRO A 158 3.13 -12.95 -24.72
N VAL A 159 4.26 -12.23 -24.82
CA VAL A 159 5.54 -12.85 -25.17
C VAL A 159 5.88 -13.85 -24.09
N LYS A 160 5.86 -15.14 -24.44
CA LYS A 160 6.27 -16.24 -23.57
C LYS A 160 7.69 -16.64 -23.93
N SER A 161 8.45 -17.02 -22.91
CA SER A 161 9.70 -17.73 -23.16
C SER A 161 9.36 -19.17 -23.56
N ASP A 162 9.90 -19.63 -24.69
CA ASP A 162 9.76 -21.02 -25.14
C ASP A 162 10.66 -21.99 -24.34
N ASP A 163 11.58 -21.44 -23.53
CA ASP A 163 12.52 -22.20 -22.69
C ASP A 163 12.57 -21.62 -21.27
N ALA A 164 12.70 -22.49 -20.26
CA ALA A 164 12.88 -22.12 -18.87
C ALA A 164 14.31 -21.65 -18.54
N LYS A 165 15.23 -21.66 -19.53
CA LYS A 165 16.59 -21.14 -19.36
C LYS A 165 16.56 -19.67 -18.98
N THR A 166 17.21 -19.34 -17.86
CA THR A 166 17.53 -17.98 -17.48
C THR A 166 18.32 -17.31 -18.60
N MET A 167 17.70 -16.36 -19.28
CA MET A 167 18.40 -15.48 -20.20
C MET A 167 19.18 -14.45 -19.38
N THR A 168 20.49 -14.65 -19.26
CA THR A 168 21.37 -13.59 -18.75
C THR A 168 21.40 -12.45 -19.76
N PRO A 169 21.33 -11.18 -19.31
CA PRO A 169 21.55 -10.04 -20.19
C PRO A 169 22.84 -10.23 -20.99
N ALA A 170 22.84 -9.89 -22.27
CA ALA A 170 24.06 -9.90 -23.06
C ALA A 170 25.11 -9.02 -22.38
N THR A 171 26.35 -9.52 -22.30
CA THR A 171 27.50 -8.87 -21.67
C THR A 171 27.53 -7.36 -21.99
N PRO A 172 27.73 -6.46 -21.00
CA PRO A 172 27.72 -5.03 -21.26
C PRO A 172 28.77 -4.69 -22.33
N HIS A 173 28.34 -4.05 -23.41
CA HIS A 173 29.23 -3.38 -24.33
C HIS A 173 29.96 -2.27 -23.57
N GLY A 174 31.28 -2.38 -23.42
CA GLY A 174 32.11 -1.24 -23.04
C GLY A 174 33.26 -1.61 -22.12
N GLY A 175 34.41 -1.97 -22.71
CA GLY A 175 35.65 -2.10 -21.99
C GLY A 175 36.16 -0.75 -21.48
N HIS A 176 36.23 -0.60 -20.16
CA HIS A 176 37.18 0.33 -19.54
C HIS A 176 38.45 -0.45 -19.21
N LYS A 177 39.49 -0.27 -20.04
CA LYS A 177 40.85 -0.59 -19.61
C LYS A 177 41.24 0.44 -18.55
N GLN A 178 41.45 -0.01 -17.32
CA GLN A 178 42.17 0.78 -16.31
C GLN A 178 43.63 0.85 -16.76
N GLY A 179 44.11 2.06 -16.99
CA GLY A 179 45.53 2.40 -16.99
C GLY A 179 45.92 2.96 -15.63
#